data_AF-M6JJA7-F1
#
_entry.id   AF-M6JJA7-F1
#
_cell.length_a   1.000
_cell.length_b   1.000
_cell.length_c   1.000
_cell.angle_alpha   90.00
_cell.angle_beta   90.00
_cell.angle_gamma   90.00
#
_symmetry.space_group_name_H-M   'P 1'
#
loop_
_entity.id
_entity.type
_entity.pdbx_description
1 polymer ?
#
loop_
_entity_poly.entity_id
_entity_poly.type
_entity_poly.pdbx_seq_one_letter_code
_entity_poly.pdbx_strand_id
1 'polypeptide(L)'
;ELLGWHKASKEDIERIQTFTSLALVLPLEEDVVQETIRLRQAYKIKTPDAIIAATALVHGLTLVSRNVPDFSSISNLNVIDPWKL
;
A
#
# COMPACT_ATOMS: atom_id res chain seq x y z
N GLU A 1 6.14 -0.61 7.64
CA GLU A 1 7.00 -1.42 6.77
C GLU A 1 7.09 -2.84 7.30
N LEU A 2 6.85 -3.84 6.44
CA LEU A 2 6.62 -5.25 6.80
C LEU A 2 7.87 -5.93 7.39
N LEU A 3 9.01 -5.79 6.70
CA LEU A 3 10.32 -6.32 7.12
C LEU A 3 11.11 -5.36 8.03
N GLY A 4 10.61 -4.13 8.23
CA GLY A 4 11.30 -3.07 9.00
C GLY A 4 11.09 -3.15 10.52
N TRP A 5 10.46 -4.20 11.04
CA TRP A 5 10.19 -4.31 12.47
C TRP A 5 11.45 -4.67 13.26
N HIS A 6 11.93 -3.73 14.09
CA HIS A 6 13.17 -3.86 14.85
C HIS A 6 13.28 -5.05 15.83
N LYS A 7 12.17 -5.74 16.14
CA LYS A 7 12.16 -6.94 17.00
C LYS A 7 11.83 -8.23 16.24
N ALA A 8 11.77 -8.20 14.91
CA ALA A 8 11.51 -9.40 14.12
C ALA A 8 12.62 -10.43 14.35
N SER A 9 12.24 -11.66 14.67
CA SER A 9 13.16 -12.79 14.70
C SER A 9 13.51 -13.23 13.27
N LYS A 10 14.52 -14.10 13.14
CA LYS A 10 14.84 -14.71 11.84
C LYS A 10 13.65 -15.49 11.27
N GLU A 11 12.93 -16.21 12.13
CA GLU A 11 11.74 -16.96 11.74
C GLU A 11 10.63 -16.04 11.24
N ASP A 12 10.41 -14.88 11.87
CA ASP A 12 9.45 -13.88 11.39
C ASP A 12 9.81 -13.38 9.99
N ILE A 13 11.09 -13.07 9.77
CA ILE A 13 11.59 -12.59 8.46
C ILE A 13 11.37 -13.66 7.38
N GLU A 14 11.76 -14.91 7.64
CA GLU A 14 11.61 -16.02 6.70
C GLU A 14 10.12 -16.28 6.36
N ARG A 15 9.24 -16.23 7.36
CA ARG A 15 7.79 -16.38 7.17
C ARG A 15 7.22 -15.26 6.31
N ILE A 16 7.62 -14.02 6.58
CA ILE A 16 7.18 -12.86 5.80
C ILE A 16 7.66 -12.97 4.35
N GLN A 17 8.94 -13.28 4.13
CA GLN A 17 9.51 -13.43 2.79
C GLN A 17 8.83 -14.54 2.00
N THR A 18 8.60 -15.70 2.64
CA THR A 18 7.89 -16.83 2.04
C THR A 18 6.46 -16.47 1.66
N PHE A 19 5.74 -15.74 2.51
CA PHE A 19 4.39 -15.29 2.16
C PHE A 19 4.41 -14.30 1.00
N THR A 20 5.32 -13.32 1.00
CA THR A 20 5.40 -12.31 -0.05
C THR A 20 5.85 -12.85 -1.40
N SER A 21 6.61 -13.96 -1.44
CA SER A 21 7.04 -14.57 -2.70
C SER A 21 5.90 -15.24 -3.49
N LEU A 22 4.73 -15.41 -2.86
CA LEU A 22 3.52 -15.91 -3.50
C LEU A 22 2.73 -14.82 -4.25
N ALA A 23 3.11 -13.55 -4.09
CA ALA A 23 2.43 -12.41 -4.68
C ALA A 23 3.23 -11.79 -5.83
N LEU A 24 2.53 -11.08 -6.72
CA LEU A 24 3.17 -10.17 -7.66
C LEU A 24 3.64 -8.92 -6.90
N VAL A 25 4.97 -8.69 -6.90
CA VAL A 25 5.56 -7.50 -6.28
C VAL A 25 5.71 -6.41 -7.33
N LEU A 26 5.00 -5.30 -7.14
CA LEU A 26 5.12 -4.11 -7.98
C LEU A 26 6.24 -3.22 -7.41
N PRO A 27 7.29 -2.90 -8.19
CA PRO A 27 8.35 -2.02 -7.74
C PRO A 27 7.85 -0.56 -7.65
N LEU A 28 8.59 0.27 -6.93
CA LEU A 28 8.34 1.70 -6.89
C LEU A 28 8.88 2.36 -8.17
N GLU A 29 8.05 2.38 -9.21
CA GLU A 29 8.35 2.99 -10.50
C GLU A 29 8.11 4.50 -10.50
N GLU A 30 8.65 5.21 -11.50
CA GLU A 30 8.61 6.67 -11.57
C GLU A 30 7.18 7.22 -11.59
N ASP A 31 6.26 6.54 -12.28
CA ASP A 31 4.84 6.90 -12.32
C ASP A 31 4.17 6.81 -10.94
N VAL A 32 4.46 5.75 -10.17
CA VAL A 32 4.02 5.60 -8.77
C VAL A 32 4.63 6.69 -7.89
N VAL A 33 5.89 7.06 -8.10
CA VAL A 33 6.54 8.16 -7.37
C VAL A 33 5.85 9.50 -7.64
N GLN A 34 5.61 9.84 -8.91
CA GLN A 34 4.94 11.08 -9.26
C GLN A 34 3.50 11.13 -8.73
N GLU A 35 2.79 10.02 -8.81
CA GLU A 35 1.43 9.94 -8.27
C GLU A 35 1.43 10.04 -6.73
N THR A 36 2.42 9.45 -6.05
CA THR A 36 2.60 9.61 -4.60
C THR A 36 2.80 11.08 -4.23
N ILE A 37 3.63 11.81 -4.98
CA ILE A 37 3.86 13.25 -4.78
C ILE A 37 2.54 14.01 -4.95
N ARG A 38 1.79 13.74 -6.03
CA ARG A 38 0.49 14.35 -6.30
C ARG A 38 -0.48 14.13 -5.13
N LEU A 39 -0.58 12.90 -4.63
CA LEU A 39 -1.44 12.57 -3.50
C LEU A 39 -1.01 13.28 -2.21
N ARG A 40 0.28 13.37 -1.93
CA ARG A 40 0.80 14.07 -0.73
C ARG A 40 0.60 15.59 -0.78
N GLN A 41 0.57 16.18 -1.97
CA GLN A 41 0.24 17.59 -2.16
C GLN A 41 -1.26 17.85 -1.99
N ALA A 42 -2.11 16.94 -2.47
CA ALA A 42 -3.56 17.11 -2.45
C ALA A 42 -4.23 16.70 -1.12
N TYR A 43 -3.64 15.74 -0.40
CA TYR A 43 -4.26 15.11 0.77
C TYR A 43 -3.31 15.03 1.97
N LYS A 44 -3.88 15.11 3.17
CA LYS A 44 -3.15 14.88 4.43
C LYS A 44 -3.02 13.39 4.74
N ILE A 45 -2.32 12.67 3.88
CA ILE A 45 -2.04 11.22 3.98
C ILE A 45 -0.58 10.97 4.30
N LYS A 46 -0.21 9.91 5.05
CA LYS A 46 1.20 9.60 5.32
C LYS A 46 1.89 9.08 4.07
N THR A 47 3.20 9.29 3.94
CA THR A 47 3.95 8.85 2.75
C THR A 47 3.79 7.35 2.44
N PRO A 48 3.86 6.41 3.41
CA PRO A 48 3.67 4.99 3.11
C PRO A 48 2.27 4.68 2.55
N ASP A 49 1.23 5.27 3.13
CA ASP A 49 -0.15 5.08 2.68
C ASP A 49 -0.38 5.73 1.30
N ALA A 50 0.27 6.87 1.04
CA ALA A 50 0.24 7.53 -0.27
C ALA A 50 0.89 6.68 -1.37
N ILE A 51 2.00 6.00 -1.06
CA ILE A 51 2.65 5.06 -2.00
C ILE A 51 1.68 3.93 -2.35
N ILE A 52 1.05 3.32 -1.34
CA ILE A 52 0.09 2.22 -1.54
C ILE A 52 -1.10 2.67 -2.40
N ALA A 53 -1.66 3.86 -2.12
CA ALA A 53 -2.75 4.43 -2.89
C ALA A 53 -2.34 4.77 -4.34
N ALA A 54 -1.15 5.35 -4.51
CA ALA A 54 -0.60 5.69 -5.82
C ALA A 54 -0.39 4.43 -6.67
N THR A 55 0.20 3.36 -6.12
CA THR A 55 0.35 2.08 -6.81
C THR A 55 -1.00 1.54 -7.29
N ALA A 56 -2.03 1.58 -6.43
CA ALA A 56 -3.36 1.13 -6.84
C ALA A 56 -3.95 1.98 -7.97
N LEU A 57 -3.80 3.31 -7.92
CA LEU A 57 -4.32 4.20 -8.96
C LEU A 57 -3.59 4.03 -10.30
N VAL A 58 -2.26 3.99 -10.28
CA VAL A 58 -1.41 3.85 -11.48
C VAL A 58 -1.72 2.55 -12.23
N HIS A 59 -1.89 1.45 -11.49
CA HIS A 59 -2.15 0.14 -12.09
C HIS A 59 -3.65 -0.20 -12.22
N GLY A 60 -4.56 0.71 -11.86
CA GLY A 60 -6.00 0.48 -11.93
C GLY A 60 -6.51 -0.65 -11.03
N LEU A 61 -5.87 -0.84 -9.87
CA LEU A 61 -6.16 -1.91 -8.92
C LEU A 61 -7.13 -1.45 -7.82
N THR A 62 -7.80 -2.42 -7.20
CA THR A 62 -8.59 -2.19 -5.98
C THR A 62 -7.72 -2.39 -4.75
N LEU A 63 -7.74 -1.41 -3.84
CA LEU A 63 -7.02 -1.49 -2.58
C LEU A 63 -7.83 -2.28 -1.55
N VAL A 64 -7.29 -3.40 -1.08
CA VAL A 64 -7.87 -4.16 0.03
C VAL A 64 -7.27 -3.67 1.34
N SER A 65 -8.08 -3.10 2.23
CA SER A 65 -7.58 -2.51 3.48
C SER A 65 -8.64 -2.52 4.58
N ARG A 66 -8.20 -2.76 5.82
CA ARG A 66 -9.03 -2.57 7.03
C ARG A 66 -9.05 -1.11 7.51
N ASN A 67 -8.15 -0.27 7.00
CA ASN A 67 -8.03 1.15 7.36
C ASN A 67 -8.71 2.05 6.34
N VAL A 68 -9.91 1.68 5.87
CA VAL A 68 -10.67 2.42 4.85
C VAL A 68 -10.77 3.92 5.10
N PRO A 69 -10.97 4.43 6.34
CA PRO A 69 -11.06 5.86 6.59
C PRO A 69 -9.85 6.67 6.07
N ASP A 70 -8.64 6.10 6.14
CA ASP A 70 -7.40 6.78 5.73
C ASP A 70 -7.31 7.00 4.21
N PHE A 71 -8.10 6.24 3.43
CA PHE A 71 -8.12 6.29 1.97
C PHE A 71 -9.40 6.92 1.41
N SER A 72 -10.40 7.15 2.27
CA SER A 72 -11.76 7.56 1.87
C SER A 72 -11.84 8.90 1.14
N SER A 73 -10.87 9.80 1.34
CA SER A 73 -10.83 11.11 0.69
C SER A 73 -10.18 11.09 -0.70
N ILE A 74 -9.55 9.98 -1.09
CA ILE A 74 -8.81 9.88 -2.36
C ILE A 74 -9.79 9.57 -3.49
N SER A 75 -9.97 10.52 -4.39
CA SER A 75 -10.84 10.35 -5.56
C SER A 75 -10.34 9.22 -6.46
N ASN A 76 -11.27 8.43 -7.02
CA ASN A 76 -11.02 7.33 -7.96
C ASN A 76 -10.26 6.12 -7.40
N LEU A 77 -9.98 6.08 -6.09
CA LEU A 77 -9.40 4.91 -5.45
C LEU A 77 -10.52 3.98 -4.96
N ASN A 78 -10.61 2.78 -5.54
CA ASN A 78 -11.54 1.76 -5.04
C ASN A 78 -10.93 1.06 -3.82
N VAL A 79 -11.66 1.03 -2.71
CA VAL A 79 -11.20 0.43 -1.45
C VAL A 79 -12.23 -0.56 -0.94
N ILE A 80 -11.78 -1.79 -0.68
CA ILE A 80 -12.61 -2.86 -0.11
C ILE A 80 -12.11 -3.23 1.28
N ASP A 81 -13.02 -3.28 2.24
CA ASP A 81 -12.78 -3.91 3.54
C ASP A 81 -13.10 -5.40 3.44
N PRO A 82 -12.10 -6.30 3.51
CA PRO A 82 -12.32 -7.72 3.30
C PRO A 82 -13.20 -8.37 4.40
N TRP A 83 -13.42 -7.68 5.52
CA TRP A 83 -14.29 -8.16 6.60
C TRP A 83 -15.77 -7.77 6.43
N LYS A 84 -16.09 -6.96 5.42
CA LYS A 84 -17.45 -6.50 5.10
C LYS A 84 -17.95 -7.00 3.74
N LEU A 85 -17.24 -7.98 3.18
CA LEU A 85 -17.63 -8.71 1.97
C LEU A 85 -18.73 -9.73 2.26
#